data_AF-A0A938FPZ3-F1
#
_entry.id   AF-A0A938FPZ3-F1
#
_cell.length_a   1.000
_cell.length_b   1.000
_cell.length_c   1.000
_cell.angle_alpha   90.00
_cell.angle_beta   90.00
_cell.angle_gamma   90.00
#
_symmetry.space_group_name_H-M   'P 1'
#
loop_
_entity.id
_entity.type
_entity.pdbx_description
1 polymer ?
#
loop_
_entity_poly.entity_id
_entity_poly.type
_entity_poly.pdbx_seq_one_letter_code
_entity_poly.pdbx_strand_id
1 'polypeptide(L)' 'MKSAEVSSPDKEQYTRSLVDLASRAGLHRVGVARAEVLHRARHALDERKSHGLHNEMQFTFRNPSRSTDPHKTMP' A
#
# COMPACT_ATOMS: atom_id res chain seq x y z
N MET A 1 36.77 8.33 3.17
CA MET A 1 35.85 7.46 2.38
C MET A 1 34.60 8.28 2.11
N LYS A 2 34.38 8.66 0.85
CA LYS A 2 33.24 9.51 0.45
C LYS A 2 32.04 8.58 0.25
N SER A 3 31.02 8.69 1.09
CA SER A 3 29.75 8.00 0.92
C SER A 3 29.25 8.32 -0.49
N ALA A 4 29.11 7.30 -1.33
CA ALA A 4 28.50 7.47 -2.64
C ALA A 4 27.05 7.89 -2.40
N GLU A 5 26.72 9.14 -2.72
CA GLU A 5 25.34 9.54 -2.94
C GLU A 5 24.79 8.63 -4.04
N VAL A 6 24.05 7.61 -3.64
CA VAL A 6 23.22 6.85 -4.57
C VAL A 6 22.19 7.84 -5.07
N SER A 7 22.42 8.41 -6.25
CA SER A 7 21.43 9.28 -6.88
C SER A 7 20.13 8.49 -6.95
N SER A 8 19.06 9.02 -6.35
CA SER A 8 17.75 8.38 -6.44
C SER A 8 17.49 8.08 -7.92
N PRO A 9 17.22 6.82 -8.29
CA PRO A 9 16.87 6.50 -9.67
C PRO A 9 15.69 7.38 -10.06
N ASP A 10 15.66 7.83 -11.31
CA ASP A 10 14.49 8.49 -11.85
C ASP A 10 13.27 7.60 -11.56
N LYS A 11 12.36 8.11 -10.72
CA LYS A 11 11.21 7.36 -10.20
C LYS A 11 10.34 6.85 -11.34
N GLU A 12 10.30 7.57 -12.46
CA GLU A 12 9.55 7.18 -13.65
C GLU A 12 10.25 6.03 -14.38
N GLN A 13 11.58 6.09 -14.52
CA GLN A 13 12.36 5.00 -15.09
C GLN A 13 12.26 3.73 -14.21
N TYR A 14 12.38 3.88 -12.89
CA TYR A 14 12.25 2.77 -11.97
C TYR A 14 10.85 2.15 -12.03
N THR A 15 9.80 2.97 -11.99
CA THR A 15 8.41 2.51 -12.14
C THR A 15 8.21 1.75 -13.44
N ARG A 16 8.72 2.25 -14.57
CA ARG A 16 8.66 1.55 -15.85
C ARG A 16 9.35 0.19 -15.79
N SER A 17 10.54 0.09 -15.18
CA SER A 17 11.26 -1.17 -15.04
C SER A 17 10.47 -2.22 -14.25
N LEU A 18 9.76 -1.80 -13.19
CA LEU A 18 8.92 -2.69 -12.38
C LEU A 18 7.71 -3.19 -13.18
N VAL A 19 7.06 -2.31 -13.94
CA VAL A 19 5.91 -2.68 -14.77
C VAL A 19 6.29 -3.70 -15.86
N ASP A 20 7.44 -3.48 -16.49
CA ASP A 20 7.99 -4.37 -17.52
C ASP A 20 8.38 -5.74 -16.93
N LEU A 21 9.07 -5.76 -15.79
CA LEU A 21 9.36 -6.99 -15.05
C LEU A 21 8.08 -7.77 -14.69
N ALA A 22 7.10 -7.09 -14.11
CA ALA A 22 5.82 -7.66 -13.71
C ALA A 22 5.08 -8.30 -14.89
N SER A 23 5.05 -7.62 -16.04
CA SER A 23 4.38 -8.10 -17.25
C SER A 23 5.07 -9.36 -17.79
N ARG A 24 6.41 -9.38 -17.85
CA ARG A 24 7.18 -10.58 -18.25
C ARG A 24 7.02 -11.74 -17.29
N ALA A 25 6.79 -11.46 -16.01
CA ALA A 25 6.50 -12.48 -14.99
C ALA A 25 5.06 -13.02 -15.07
N GLY A 26 4.21 -12.49 -15.95
CA GLY A 26 2.83 -12.96 -16.16
C GLY A 26 1.75 -12.20 -15.39
N LEU A 27 2.08 -11.08 -14.74
CA LEU A 27 1.06 -10.23 -14.13
C LEU A 27 0.24 -9.51 -15.21
N HIS A 28 -1.08 -9.75 -15.22
CA HIS A 28 -1.98 -9.16 -16.22
C HIS A 28 -2.11 -7.64 -16.06
N ARG A 29 -2.05 -7.12 -14.82
CA ARG A 29 -2.10 -5.68 -14.52
C ARG A 29 -1.23 -5.38 -13.31
N VAL A 30 -0.55 -4.24 -13.36
CA VAL A 30 0.32 -3.72 -12.31
C VAL A 30 0.20 -2.21 -12.27
N GLY A 31 0.34 -1.62 -11.08
CA GLY A 31 0.35 -0.18 -10.87
C GLY A 31 1.15 0.18 -9.64
N VAL A 32 1.52 1.45 -9.51
CA VAL A 32 2.24 2.00 -8.36
C VAL A 32 1.38 3.08 -7.72
N ALA A 33 1.29 3.07 -6.40
CA ALA A 33 0.57 4.06 -5.61
C ALA A 33 1.46 4.60 -4.49
N ARG A 34 1.13 5.79 -4.00
CA ARG A 34 1.81 6.38 -2.84
C ARG A 34 1.44 5.61 -1.57
N ALA A 35 2.38 5.53 -0.63
CA ALA A 35 2.22 4.85 0.66
C ALA A 35 1.40 5.66 1.69
N GLU A 36 0.52 6.55 1.24
CA GLU A 36 -0.28 7.37 2.13
C GLU A 36 -1.36 6.57 2.86
N VAL A 37 -1.86 7.15 3.95
CA VAL A 37 -3.00 6.61 4.69
C VAL A 37 -4.26 6.57 3.80
N LEU A 38 -4.93 5.41 3.78
CA LEU A 38 -6.16 5.19 3.04
C LEU A 38 -7.38 5.69 3.84
N HIS A 39 -7.50 7.01 4.00
CA HIS A 39 -8.52 7.64 4.86
C HIS A 39 -9.96 7.24 4.51
N ARG A 40 -10.31 7.19 3.22
CA ARG A 40 -11.65 6.77 2.77
C ARG A 40 -11.98 5.36 3.24
N ALA A 41 -11.03 4.42 3.10
CA ALA A 41 -11.23 3.05 3.54
C ALA A 41 -11.34 2.96 5.06
N ARG A 42 -10.49 3.69 5.80
CA ARG A 42 -10.52 3.75 7.26
C ARG A 42 -11.90 4.18 7.78
N HIS A 43 -12.41 5.29 7.27
CA HIS A 43 -13.74 5.80 7.65
C HIS A 43 -14.83 4.75 7.43
N ALA A 44 -14.86 4.12 6.25
CA ALA A 44 -15.85 3.10 5.93
C ALA A 44 -15.74 1.86 6.84
N LEU A 45 -14.52 1.47 7.23
CA LEU A 45 -14.32 0.36 8.17
C LEU A 45 -14.83 0.71 9.57
N ASP A 46 -14.52 1.89 10.07
CA ASP A 46 -14.93 2.36 11.39
C ASP A 46 -16.46 2.53 11.47
N GLU A 47 -17.07 3.14 10.45
CA GLU A 47 -18.53 3.30 10.33
C GLU A 47 -19.26 1.95 10.27
N ARG A 48 -18.79 1.00 9.47
CA ARG A 48 -19.40 -0.34 9.42
C ARG A 48 -19.26 -1.07 10.74
N LYS A 49 -18.13 -0.90 11.44
CA LYS A 49 -17.90 -1.51 12.75
C LYS A 49 -18.85 -0.93 13.80
N SER A 50 -19.07 0.38 13.83
CA SER A 50 -20.00 1.03 14.76
C SER A 50 -21.45 0.60 14.53
N HIS A 51 -21.83 0.28 13.29
CA HIS A 51 -23.14 -0.29 12.95
C HIS A 51 -23.25 -1.81 13.15
N GLY A 52 -22.21 -2.49 13.67
CA GLY A 52 -22.23 -3.94 13.84
C GLY A 52 -22.10 -4.74 12.53
N LEU A 53 -21.85 -4.09 11.39
CA LEU A 53 -21.82 -4.69 10.05
C LEU A 53 -20.47 -5.33 9.67
N HIS A 54 -19.70 -5.74 10.67
CA HIS A 54 -18.35 -6.28 10.50
C HIS A 54 -18.30 -7.81 10.49
N ASN A 55 -19.40 -8.49 10.82
CA ASN A 55 -19.55 -9.95 10.80
C ASN A 55 -18.35 -10.68 11.44
N GLU A 56 -17.84 -10.13 12.55
CA GLU A 56 -16.67 -10.64 13.27
C GLU A 56 -15.39 -10.81 12.42
N MET A 57 -15.32 -10.24 11.22
CA MET A 57 -14.20 -10.40 10.28
C MET A 57 -12.93 -9.72 10.81
N GLN A 58 -12.17 -10.45 11.64
CA GLN A 58 -10.99 -9.94 12.32
C GLN A 58 -9.87 -9.52 11.36
N PHE A 59 -9.76 -10.17 10.20
CA PHE A 59 -8.77 -9.76 9.19
C PHE A 59 -9.00 -8.33 8.71
N THR A 60 -10.27 -7.96 8.51
CA THR A 60 -10.68 -6.66 7.93
C THR A 60 -10.89 -5.58 9.00
N PHE A 61 -11.52 -5.92 10.14
CA PHE A 61 -12.06 -4.93 11.11
C PHE A 61 -11.37 -4.89 12.48
N ARG A 62 -10.40 -5.78 12.77
CA ARG A 62 -9.76 -5.84 14.10
C ARG A 62 -9.05 -4.53 14.45
N ASN A 63 -8.25 -4.00 13.53
CA ASN A 63 -7.52 -2.75 13.71
C ASN A 63 -7.47 -1.93 12.40
N PRO A 64 -8.52 -1.13 12.11
CA PRO A 64 -8.60 -0.32 10.90
C PRO A 64 -7.43 0.66 10.71
N SER A 65 -6.89 1.21 11.80
CA SER A 65 -5.74 2.13 11.72
C SER A 65 -4.51 1.44 11.13
N ARG A 66 -4.23 0.20 11.56
CA ARG A 66 -3.12 -0.63 11.04
C ARG A 66 -3.37 -1.07 9.60
N SER A 67 -4.58 -1.52 9.25
CA SER A 67 -4.87 -2.06 7.91
C SER A 67 -4.99 -1.00 6.82
N THR A 68 -4.97 0.29 7.18
CA THR A 68 -5.12 1.42 6.24
C THR A 68 -3.93 2.39 6.26
N ASP A 69 -2.87 2.05 6.99
CA ASP A 69 -1.65 2.85 7.08
C ASP A 69 -0.45 1.99 6.63
N PRO A 70 0.02 2.14 5.38
CA PRO A 70 1.15 1.36 4.85
C PRO A 70 2.42 1.47 5.72
N HIS A 71 2.65 2.61 6.37
CA HIS A 71 3.81 2.84 7.25
C HIS A 71 3.74 2.07 8.59
N LYS A 72 2.59 1.48 8.93
CA LYS A 72 2.49 0.59 10.11
C LYS A 72 2.96 -0.83 9.84
N THR A 73 3.13 -1.20 8.57
CA THR A 73 3.52 -2.57 8.17
C THR A 73 5.00 -2.67 7.78
N MET A 74 5.56 -1.59 7.25
CA MET A 74 6.97 -1.49 6.86
C MET A 74 7.54 -0.18 7.43
N PRO A 75 8.73 -0.21 8.07
CA PRO A 75 9.40 0.99 8.58
C PRO A 75 9.81 1.96 7.48
#